data_AF-A0A2J0N361-F1
#
_entry.id   AF-A0A2J0N361-F1
#
_cell.length_a   1.000
_cell.length_b   1.000
_cell.length_c   1.000
_cell.angle_alpha   90.00
_cell.angle_beta   90.00
_cell.angle_gamma   90.00
#
_symmetry.space_group_name_H-M   'P 1'
#
loop_
_entity.id
_entity.type
_entity.pdbx_description
1 polymer ?
#
loop_
_entity_poly.entity_id
_entity_poly.type
_entity_poly.pdbx_seq_one_letter_code
_entity_poly.pdbx_strand_id
1 'polypeptide(L)' 'MKKIALALIKIYQKTLSPDHGLLQGFFPYGACKYHPTCSEYSYEAINKFGILKGAYYSIKRVIRCNPFSNGGIEQI' A
#
# COMPACT_ATOMS: atom_id res chain seq x y z
N MET A 1 -13.99 5.31 13.44
CA MET A 1 -12.81 4.45 13.60
C MET A 1 -11.95 4.32 12.33
N LYS A 2 -12.52 4.04 11.14
CA LYS A 2 -11.77 3.95 9.86
C LYS A 2 -10.96 5.20 9.48
N LYS A 3 -11.43 6.41 9.80
CA LYS A 3 -10.72 7.67 9.50
C LYS A 3 -9.33 7.78 10.14
N ILE A 4 -9.13 7.23 11.34
CA ILE A 4 -7.83 7.25 12.03
C ILE A 4 -6.84 6.35 11.30
N ALA A 5 -7.26 5.13 10.95
CA ALA A 5 -6.43 4.21 10.16
C ALA A 5 -6.07 4.81 8.78
N LEU A 6 -7.05 5.40 8.09
CA LEU A 6 -6.81 6.07 6.81
C LEU A 6 -5.88 7.29 6.94
N ALA A 7 -5.99 8.06 8.02
CA ALA A 7 -5.10 9.19 8.29
C ALA A 7 -3.66 8.73 8.58
N LEU A 8 -3.49 7.66 9.37
CA LEU A 8 -2.19 7.05 9.63
C LEU A 8 -1.53 6.53 8.34
N ILE A 9 -2.31 5.86 7.47
CA ILE A 9 -1.81 5.38 6.17
C ILE A 9 -1.41 6.56 5.28
N LYS A 10 -2.19 7.64 5.23
CA LYS A 10 -1.84 8.85 4.47
C LYS A 10 -0.60 9.55 5.00
N ILE A 11 -0.43 9.63 6.32
CA ILE A 11 0.78 10.21 6.93
C ILE A 11 1.99 9.36 6.55
N TYR A 12 1.88 8.03 6.68
CA TYR A 12 2.93 7.10 6.27
C TYR A 12 3.27 7.22 4.77
N GLN A 13 2.25 7.30 3.90
CA GLN A 13 2.41 7.54 2.47
C GLN A 13 3.17 8.83 2.14
N LYS A 14 2.99 9.87 2.96
CA LYS A 14 3.58 11.18 2.72
C LYS A 14 4.98 11.34 3.32
N THR A 15 5.28 10.64 4.42
CA THR A 15 6.54 10.81 5.16
C THR A 15 7.55 9.70 4.91
N LEU A 16 7.13 8.43 4.89
CA LEU A 16 8.01 7.26 4.93
C LEU A 16 7.89 6.36 3.68
N SER A 17 6.86 6.52 2.85
CA SER A 17 6.69 5.62 1.72
C SER A 17 7.81 5.81 0.67
N PRO A 18 8.51 4.71 0.30
CA PRO A 18 9.55 4.73 -0.74
C PRO A 18 9.01 4.96 -2.16
N ASP A 19 7.69 4.93 -2.35
CA ASP A 19 7.05 5.02 -3.67
C ASP A 19 6.49 6.43 -4.00
N HIS A 20 6.08 7.19 -2.98
CA HIS A 20 5.42 8.52 -3.13
C HIS A 20 5.98 9.59 -2.18
N GLY A 21 6.89 9.23 -1.27
CA GLY A 21 7.39 10.11 -0.20
C GLY A 21 8.87 10.48 -0.38
N LEU A 22 9.44 11.06 0.67
CA LEU A 22 10.80 11.60 0.71
C LEU A 22 11.91 10.56 0.41
N LEU A 23 11.58 9.27 0.55
CA LEU A 23 12.47 8.12 0.33
C LEU A 23 12.47 7.60 -1.11
N GLN A 24 11.70 8.19 -2.02
CA GLN A 24 11.76 7.89 -3.47
C GLN A 24 13.17 8.06 -4.05
N GLY A 25 13.97 8.99 -3.49
CA GLY A 25 15.36 9.18 -3.89
C GLY A 25 16.29 7.99 -3.59
N PHE A 26 15.93 7.08 -2.68
CA PHE A 26 16.71 5.90 -2.32
C PHE A 26 16.25 4.62 -3.04
N PHE A 27 15.02 4.59 -3.57
CA PHE A 27 14.45 3.45 -4.30
C PHE A 27 13.97 3.87 -5.70
N PRO A 28 14.88 3.99 -6.69
CA PRO A 28 14.57 4.52 -8.01
C PRO A 28 13.58 3.66 -8.83
N TYR A 29 13.37 2.40 -8.44
CA TYR A 29 12.46 1.45 -9.10
C TYR A 29 11.13 1.23 -8.36
N GLY A 30 10.88 1.97 -7.27
CA GLY A 30 9.73 1.73 -6.40
C GLY A 30 9.86 0.43 -5.60
N ALA A 31 9.18 0.34 -4.46
CA ALA A 31 9.19 -0.87 -3.63
C ALA A 31 8.06 -1.84 -4.00
N CYS A 32 6.96 -1.34 -4.57
CA CYS A 32 5.83 -2.17 -4.97
C CYS A 32 5.88 -2.46 -6.47
N LYS A 33 5.92 -3.75 -6.83
CA LYS A 33 5.75 -4.22 -8.22
C LYS A 33 4.31 -4.13 -8.75
N TYR A 34 3.39 -3.67 -7.91
CA TYR A 34 1.97 -3.74 -8.15
C TYR A 34 1.36 -2.34 -8.16
N HIS A 35 0.47 -2.07 -9.13
CA HIS A 35 -0.27 -0.81 -9.24
C HIS A 35 -1.78 -1.02 -9.02
N PRO A 36 -2.45 -0.14 -8.23
CA PRO A 36 -1.86 0.85 -7.34
C PRO A 36 -0.96 0.21 -6.26
N THR A 37 -0.10 1.02 -5.64
CA THR A 37 0.92 0.55 -4.67
C THR A 37 0.28 -0.21 -3.51
N CYS A 38 1.05 -1.06 -2.83
CA CYS A 38 0.55 -1.86 -1.71
C CYS A 38 -0.05 -0.99 -0.58
N SER A 39 0.47 0.23 -0.37
CA SER A 39 -0.11 1.18 0.61
C SER A 39 -1.42 1.80 0.12
N GLU A 40 -1.52 2.12 -1.17
CA GLU A 40 -2.72 2.70 -1.76
C GLU A 40 -3.84 1.65 -1.84
N TYR A 41 -3.50 0.44 -2.29
CA TYR A 41 -4.39 -0.72 -2.20
C TYR A 41 -4.90 -0.93 -0.77
N SER A 42 -4.03 -0.74 0.23
CA SER A 42 -4.42 -0.86 1.63
C SER A 42 -5.37 0.24 2.09
N TYR A 43 -5.14 1.47 1.63
CA TYR A 43 -6.04 2.59 1.86
C TYR A 43 -7.42 2.31 1.26
N GLU A 44 -7.48 1.89 0.00
CA GLU A 44 -8.73 1.58 -0.69
C GLU A 44 -9.45 0.37 -0.04
N ALA A 45 -8.71 -0.69 0.30
CA ALA A 45 -9.27 -1.87 0.95
C ALA A 45 -9.91 -1.55 2.30
N ILE A 46 -9.24 -0.74 3.13
CA ILE A 46 -9.75 -0.31 4.43
C ILE A 46 -10.91 0.67 4.25
N ASN A 47 -10.88 1.52 3.22
CA ASN A 47 -11.97 2.44 2.92
C ASN A 47 -13.24 1.69 2.48
N LYS A 48 -13.11 0.67 1.63
CA LYS A 48 -14.21 -0.10 1.02
C LYS A 48 -14.77 -1.18 1.96
N PHE A 49 -13.91 -1.94 2.65
CA PHE A 49 -14.32 -3.10 3.46
C PHE A 49 -14.19 -2.90 4.98
N GLY A 50 -13.67 -1.76 5.43
CA GLY A 50 -13.38 -1.49 6.84
C GLY A 50 -12.01 -2.06 7.28
N ILE A 51 -11.63 -1.79 8.54
CA ILE A 51 -10.26 -2.06 9.03
C ILE A 51 -9.91 -3.55 8.99
N LEU A 52 -10.78 -4.44 9.48
CA LEU A 52 -10.48 -5.87 9.60
C LEU A 52 -10.34 -6.55 8.23
N LYS A 53 -11.35 -6.43 7.37
CA LYS A 53 -11.31 -7.01 6.01
C LYS A 53 -10.27 -6.31 5.14
N GLY A 54 -10.15 -4.98 5.25
CA GLY A 54 -9.14 -4.21 4.54
C GLY A 54 -7.72 -4.67 4.90
N ALA A 55 -7.42 -4.82 6.18
CA ALA A 55 -6.12 -5.32 6.65
C ALA A 55 -5.82 -6.73 6.12
N TYR A 56 -6.81 -7.62 6.06
CA TYR A 56 -6.63 -8.95 5.47
C TYR A 56 -6.21 -8.88 3.99
N TYR A 57 -6.90 -8.08 3.17
CA TYR A 57 -6.54 -7.88 1.77
C TYR A 57 -5.16 -7.23 1.62
N SER A 58 -4.87 -6.21 2.43
CA SER A 58 -3.57 -5.53 2.51
C SER A 58 -2.43 -6.50 2.79
N ILE A 59 -2.54 -7.32 3.83
CA ILE A 59 -1.49 -8.26 4.24
C ILE A 59 -1.26 -9.29 3.14
N LYS A 60 -2.34 -9.85 2.58
CA LYS A 60 -2.27 -10.80 1.45
C LYS A 60 -1.53 -10.20 0.25
N ARG A 61 -1.78 -8.92 -0.05
CA ARG A 61 -1.12 -8.18 -1.14
C ARG A 61 0.38 -7.96 -0.85
N VAL A 62 0.73 -7.53 0.36
CA VAL A 62 2.12 -7.29 0.77
C VAL A 62 2.95 -8.58 0.70
N ILE A 63 2.40 -9.72 1.15
CA ILE A 63 3.08 -11.03 1.05
C ILE A 63 3.35 -11.42 -0.42
N ARG A 64 2.42 -11.10 -1.34
CA ARG A 64 2.61 -11.32 -2.78
C ARG A 64 3.59 -10.32 -3.40
N CYS A 65 3.85 -9.19 -2.76
CA CYS A 65 4.78 -8.16 -3.24
C CYS A 65 6.21 -8.46 -2.79
N ASN A 66 6.82 -9.46 -3.41
CA ASN A 66 8.21 -9.87 -3.20
C ASN A 66 9.02 -9.73 -4.51
N PRO A 67 10.36 -9.74 -4.48
CA PRO A 67 11.20 -9.54 -5.67
C PRO A 67 11.00 -10.59 -6.78
N PHE A 68 10.47 -11.78 -6.46
CA PHE A 68 10.16 -12.84 -7.41
C PHE A 68 8.74 -12.76 -7.99
N SER A 69 7.93 -11.81 -7.54
CA SER A 69 6.62 -11.54 -8.12
C SER A 69 6.77 -10.89 -9.50
N ASN A 70 5.92 -11.26 -10.46
CA ASN A 70 5.86 -10.60 -11.77
C ASN A 70 5.31 -9.17 -11.68
N GLY A 71 4.69 -8.80 -10.57
CA GLY A 71 3.99 -7.52 -10.47
C GLY A 71 2.71 -7.51 -11.31
N GLY A 72 2.06 -6.34 -11.39
CA GLY A 72 0.87 -6.17 -12.23
C GLY A 72 -0.13 -5.13 -11.70
N ILE A 73 -1.21 -4.96 -12.44
CA ILE A 73 -2.30 -4.03 -12.06
C ILE A 73 -3.41 -4.84 -11.39
N GLU A 74 -3.69 -4.58 -10.12
CA GLU A 74 -4.80 -5.23 -9.39
C GLU A 74 -5.51 -4.14 -8.57
N GLN A 75 -6.80 -3.95 -8.86
CA GLN A 75 -7.65 -3.00 -8.15
C GLN A 75 -8.55 -3.74 -7.15
N ILE A 76 -9.06 -3.01 -6.15
CA ILE A 76 -9.91 -3.56 -5.07
C ILE A 76 -11.41 -3.49 -5.40
#